data_AF-A0A671NWA1-F1
#
_entry.id   AF-A0A671NWA1-F1
#
_cell.length_a   1.000
_cell.length_b   1.000
_cell.length_c   1.000
_cell.angle_alpha   90.00
_cell.angle_beta   90.00
_cell.angle_gamma   90.00
#
_symmetry.space_group_name_H-M   'P 1'
#
loop_
_entity.id
_entity.type
_entity.pdbx_description
1 polymer ?
#
loop_
_entity_poly.entity_id
_entity_poly.type
_entity_poly.pdbx_seq_one_letter_code
_entity_poly.pdbx_strand_id
1 'polypeptide(L)'
;IYISFSSGCAIIRPPRDGGIRYRGLTQEQVLPVDYEIEYICRGNRVIVGPKVRKCLPDGTWTDLNQRSKCLLPCARVWTSLENGRVTVHPPGPAVEGTILHYSCLEGFILVGRNSTQCTKLGKWDSPKPVCHCECKKKLYIGALFPMSGGWPGGQACLPSAQMALDLVNKRTDILPDYELELIYYESMCDPGEATKLLYDLLYTEPIKIVLMPGCSSVSTLVAEAARMWNLIVLSYGSSSPALSNRQRFPTFFRTHPSATLHNPTRVQLFQKWKWTKIATIQQTTEVFTSTLDDLEQRVKEAGIEISVRQSFLTDPAVAVKNLKRQDARIIVGLFYETEARKVFCEVYKEKLYGKKYVWFLIGWYADNWFKIKDPSINCTVEQMTEAVEGHVTTEIVMLNPETVRGASNLTSQEFLAQLMSKLGGKNPEETGGFQEAPLAYDAVWALALALNKTVGPLKAKGRRLEDFNYNNKDITAEIYRALNTSSFEGVSGHVVFDAQGSRMAWTLIEQLQGGSYKKIGYFDMTKGNLSWYGNDRWIARRHCEMR
;
A
#
# COMPACT_ATOMS: atom_id res chain seq x y z
N ILE A 1 -82.67 -58.82 -28.07
CA ILE A 1 -81.75 -59.09 -26.94
C ILE A 1 -81.25 -57.73 -26.47
N TYR A 2 -81.84 -57.20 -25.40
CA TYR A 2 -81.35 -55.98 -24.74
C TYR A 2 -80.06 -56.35 -24.00
N ILE A 3 -78.90 -55.92 -24.50
CA ILE A 3 -77.64 -55.99 -23.74
C ILE A 3 -77.47 -54.65 -23.05
N SER A 4 -77.86 -54.59 -21.79
CA SER A 4 -77.49 -53.51 -20.87
C SER A 4 -75.97 -53.57 -20.68
N PHE A 5 -75.24 -52.74 -21.42
CA PHE A 5 -73.87 -52.40 -21.04
C PHE A 5 -73.97 -51.32 -19.97
N SER A 6 -73.45 -51.59 -18.78
CA SER A 6 -73.22 -50.57 -17.76
C SER A 6 -72.26 -49.52 -18.34
N SER A 7 -72.81 -48.44 -18.88
CA SER A 7 -72.04 -47.34 -19.48
C SER A 7 -71.48 -46.44 -18.38
N GLY A 8 -70.40 -46.88 -17.76
CA GLY A 8 -69.70 -46.12 -16.73
C GLY A 8 -68.37 -46.73 -16.33
N CYS A 9 -67.58 -45.97 -15.58
CA CYS A 9 -66.23 -46.34 -15.18
C CYS A 9 -66.22 -47.06 -13.84
N ALA A 10 -65.36 -48.07 -13.72
CA ALA A 10 -65.11 -48.75 -12.45
C ALA A 10 -64.43 -47.82 -11.43
N ILE A 11 -64.65 -48.10 -10.14
CA ILE A 11 -64.02 -47.37 -9.03
C ILE A 11 -62.50 -47.48 -9.12
N ILE A 12 -61.82 -46.33 -9.21
CA ILE A 12 -60.36 -46.24 -9.15
C ILE A 12 -59.88 -46.14 -7.69
N ARG A 13 -58.67 -46.63 -7.43
CA ARG A 13 -58.08 -46.58 -6.09
C ARG A 13 -57.45 -45.22 -5.79
N PRO A 14 -57.56 -44.71 -4.55
CA PRO A 14 -56.88 -43.48 -4.16
C PRO A 14 -55.35 -43.66 -4.20
N PRO A 15 -54.57 -42.58 -4.42
CA PRO A 15 -53.13 -42.61 -4.29
C PRO A 15 -52.73 -42.93 -2.85
N ARG A 16 -51.54 -43.51 -2.68
CA ARG A 16 -50.94 -43.72 -1.35
C ARG A 16 -50.86 -42.38 -0.63
N ASP A 17 -51.26 -42.36 0.65
CA ASP A 17 -51.33 -41.15 1.49
C ASP A 17 -52.33 -40.08 0.99
N GLY A 18 -53.30 -40.48 0.17
CA GLY A 18 -54.39 -39.63 -0.31
C GLY A 18 -55.77 -40.29 -0.22
N GLY A 19 -56.75 -39.62 -0.83
CA GLY A 19 -58.14 -40.03 -0.94
C GLY A 19 -58.72 -39.56 -2.27
N ILE A 20 -59.97 -39.95 -2.52
CA ILE A 20 -60.76 -39.48 -3.66
C ILE A 20 -61.95 -38.70 -3.11
N ARG A 21 -62.16 -37.50 -3.64
CA ARG A 21 -63.36 -36.72 -3.40
C ARG A 21 -64.34 -36.97 -4.55
N TYR A 22 -65.44 -37.64 -4.24
CA TYR A 22 -66.58 -37.81 -5.14
C TYR A 22 -67.46 -36.57 -5.07
N ARG A 23 -67.76 -35.94 -6.21
CA ARG A 23 -68.66 -34.78 -6.26
C ARG A 23 -70.11 -35.30 -6.37
N GLY A 24 -70.83 -35.29 -5.25
CA GLY A 24 -72.30 -35.33 -5.25
C GLY A 24 -73.02 -36.68 -5.35
N LEU A 25 -72.38 -37.85 -5.16
CA LEU A 25 -73.07 -39.16 -5.17
C LEU A 25 -72.49 -40.16 -4.14
N THR A 26 -73.34 -41.06 -3.63
CA THR A 26 -72.99 -42.22 -2.80
C THR A 26 -72.44 -43.38 -3.63
N GLN A 27 -71.64 -44.24 -2.99
CA GLN A 27 -70.73 -45.24 -3.58
C GLN A 27 -71.44 -46.38 -4.34
N GLU A 28 -71.92 -46.12 -5.56
CA GLU A 28 -72.29 -47.17 -6.52
C GLU A 28 -71.04 -47.80 -7.16
N GLN A 29 -71.11 -49.08 -7.57
CA GLN A 29 -69.96 -49.81 -8.13
C GLN A 29 -69.49 -49.29 -9.50
N VAL A 30 -70.33 -48.52 -10.21
CA VAL A 30 -70.06 -47.96 -11.55
C VAL A 30 -70.44 -46.47 -11.56
N LEU A 31 -69.52 -45.61 -11.99
CA LEU A 31 -69.72 -44.15 -12.06
C LEU A 31 -70.12 -43.72 -13.47
N PRO A 32 -71.08 -42.79 -13.63
CA PRO A 32 -71.60 -42.42 -14.95
C PRO A 32 -70.54 -41.79 -15.85
N VAL A 33 -70.75 -41.88 -17.17
CA VAL A 33 -69.95 -41.15 -18.16
C VAL A 33 -69.96 -39.64 -17.84
N ASP A 34 -68.84 -38.98 -18.09
CA ASP A 34 -68.55 -37.58 -17.73
C ASP A 34 -68.38 -37.28 -16.23
N TYR A 35 -68.52 -38.27 -15.35
CA TYR A 35 -68.29 -38.06 -13.92
C TYR A 35 -66.83 -37.72 -13.61
N GLU A 36 -66.64 -36.71 -12.76
CA GLU A 36 -65.32 -36.25 -12.32
C GLU A 36 -65.02 -36.65 -10.89
N ILE A 37 -63.82 -37.22 -10.71
CA ILE A 37 -63.25 -37.44 -9.38
C ILE A 37 -62.03 -36.54 -9.19
N GLU A 38 -61.86 -36.07 -7.96
CA GLU A 38 -60.70 -35.26 -7.59
C GLU A 38 -59.87 -36.02 -6.55
N TYR A 39 -58.60 -36.26 -6.86
CA TYR A 39 -57.68 -36.76 -5.85
C TYR A 39 -57.41 -35.67 -4.82
N ILE A 40 -57.27 -36.08 -3.56
CA ILE A 40 -56.90 -35.23 -2.44
C ILE A 40 -55.78 -35.90 -1.64
N CYS A 41 -54.81 -35.13 -1.14
CA CYS A 41 -53.75 -35.66 -0.28
C CYS A 41 -54.05 -35.43 1.19
N ARG A 42 -53.56 -36.33 2.05
CA ARG A 42 -53.66 -36.18 3.51
C ARG A 42 -52.53 -35.28 4.03
N GLY A 43 -52.82 -34.47 5.03
CA GLY A 43 -51.84 -33.58 5.67
C GLY A 43 -51.36 -32.45 4.76
N ASN A 44 -50.07 -32.11 4.86
CA ASN A 44 -49.41 -31.05 4.07
C ASN A 44 -48.81 -31.55 2.74
N ARG A 45 -49.23 -32.73 2.26
CA ARG A 45 -48.76 -33.30 0.98
C ARG A 45 -49.47 -32.64 -0.20
N VAL A 46 -48.79 -32.59 -1.34
CA VAL A 46 -49.30 -32.06 -2.61
C VAL A 46 -49.42 -33.17 -3.65
N ILE A 47 -50.37 -33.02 -4.58
CA ILE A 47 -50.57 -33.96 -5.69
C ILE A 47 -49.59 -33.64 -6.80
N VAL A 48 -48.82 -34.64 -7.21
CA VAL A 48 -47.99 -34.61 -8.41
C VAL A 48 -48.57 -35.58 -9.43
N GLY A 49 -48.93 -35.07 -10.62
CA GLY A 49 -49.67 -35.78 -11.67
C GLY A 49 -51.11 -35.27 -11.83
N PRO A 50 -51.96 -35.94 -12.64
CA PRO A 50 -53.34 -35.52 -12.88
C PRO A 50 -54.16 -35.45 -11.59
N LYS A 51 -54.69 -34.27 -11.26
CA LYS A 51 -55.47 -34.06 -10.02
C LYS A 51 -56.92 -34.52 -10.17
N VAL A 52 -57.51 -34.28 -11.34
CA VAL A 52 -58.88 -34.62 -11.68
C VAL A 52 -58.86 -35.70 -12.74
N ARG A 53 -59.73 -36.68 -12.61
CA ARG A 53 -59.96 -37.68 -13.66
C ARG A 53 -61.44 -37.68 -14.03
N LYS A 54 -61.70 -37.80 -15.32
CA LYS A 54 -63.05 -37.82 -15.88
C LYS A 54 -63.34 -39.19 -16.50
N CYS A 55 -64.55 -39.71 -16.28
CA CYS A 55 -64.99 -40.95 -16.88
C CYS A 55 -65.36 -40.76 -18.35
N LEU A 56 -64.80 -41.59 -19.23
CA LEU A 56 -65.01 -41.54 -20.68
C LEU A 56 -66.11 -42.53 -21.12
N PRO A 57 -66.74 -42.33 -22.30
CA PRO A 57 -67.78 -43.23 -22.82
C PRO A 57 -67.31 -44.67 -23.07
N ASP A 58 -65.99 -44.88 -23.20
CA ASP A 58 -65.36 -46.20 -23.38
C ASP A 58 -65.17 -46.98 -22.07
N GLY A 59 -65.63 -46.42 -20.94
CA GLY A 59 -65.51 -47.01 -19.61
C GLY A 59 -64.14 -46.79 -18.94
N THR A 60 -63.26 -45.98 -19.53
CA THR A 60 -61.93 -45.66 -19.00
C THR A 60 -61.85 -44.25 -18.38
N TRP A 61 -60.82 -44.00 -17.58
CA TRP A 61 -60.57 -42.70 -16.97
C TRP A 61 -59.54 -41.90 -17.77
N THR A 62 -59.70 -40.58 -17.84
CA THR A 62 -58.65 -39.70 -18.39
C THR A 62 -57.31 -39.89 -17.68
N ASP A 63 -56.22 -39.72 -18.44
CA ASP A 63 -54.84 -39.78 -17.95
C ASP A 63 -54.45 -41.08 -17.21
N LEU A 64 -55.05 -42.21 -17.60
CA LEU A 64 -54.73 -43.54 -17.06
C LEU A 64 -53.23 -43.86 -17.10
N ASN A 65 -52.54 -43.36 -18.13
CA ASN A 65 -51.10 -43.56 -18.33
C ASN A 65 -50.21 -42.75 -17.37
N GLN A 66 -50.76 -41.76 -16.65
CA GLN A 66 -50.02 -40.92 -15.71
C GLN A 66 -50.44 -41.19 -14.27
N ARG A 67 -49.51 -41.60 -13.40
CA ARG A 67 -49.81 -41.88 -11.98
C ARG A 67 -49.79 -40.59 -11.14
N SER A 68 -50.85 -40.36 -10.39
CA SER A 68 -50.93 -39.29 -9.38
C SER A 68 -50.37 -39.78 -8.04
N LYS A 69 -49.51 -38.98 -7.40
CA LYS A 69 -48.88 -39.31 -6.10
C LYS A 69 -49.02 -38.16 -5.11
N CYS A 70 -49.12 -38.48 -3.83
CA CYS A 70 -49.10 -37.52 -2.73
C CYS A 70 -47.71 -37.39 -2.12
N LEU A 71 -47.00 -36.31 -2.45
CA LEU A 71 -45.61 -36.08 -2.03
C LEU A 71 -45.52 -34.90 -1.05
N LEU A 72 -44.56 -34.97 -0.13
CA LEU A 72 -44.30 -33.86 0.79
C LEU A 72 -43.54 -32.74 0.07
N PRO A 73 -43.97 -31.48 0.16
CA PRO A 73 -43.19 -30.36 -0.33
C PRO A 73 -41.98 -30.14 0.57
N CYS A 74 -40.84 -29.77 -0.02
CA CYS A 74 -39.68 -29.38 0.76
C CYS A 74 -39.84 -27.97 1.36
N ALA A 75 -39.50 -27.84 2.64
CA ALA A 75 -39.50 -26.54 3.31
C ALA A 75 -38.46 -25.60 2.67
N ARG A 76 -38.88 -24.36 2.38
CA ARG A 76 -38.10 -23.29 1.70
C ARG A 76 -37.79 -23.58 0.23
N VAL A 77 -38.08 -22.59 -0.62
CA VAL A 77 -37.88 -22.66 -2.07
C VAL A 77 -36.44 -22.25 -2.40
N TRP A 78 -35.57 -23.23 -2.64
CA TRP A 78 -34.17 -23.00 -3.04
C TRP A 78 -33.96 -23.08 -4.55
N THR A 79 -35.00 -22.82 -5.32
CA THR A 79 -34.98 -22.86 -6.80
C THR A 79 -34.37 -21.60 -7.44
N SER A 80 -33.77 -20.71 -6.63
CA SER A 80 -33.00 -19.56 -7.09
C SER A 80 -31.66 -19.50 -6.37
N LEU A 81 -30.61 -19.10 -7.07
CA LEU A 81 -29.27 -18.88 -6.53
C LEU A 81 -28.77 -17.54 -7.05
N GLU A 82 -28.37 -16.65 -6.14
CA GLU A 82 -27.80 -15.36 -6.50
C GLU A 82 -26.45 -15.57 -7.20
N ASN A 83 -26.22 -14.87 -8.31
CA ASN A 83 -25.03 -15.03 -9.16
C ASN A 83 -24.77 -16.48 -9.62
N GLY A 84 -25.84 -17.27 -9.74
CA GLY A 84 -25.79 -18.66 -10.17
C GLY A 84 -27.05 -19.12 -10.90
N ARG A 85 -27.07 -20.39 -11.28
CA ARG A 85 -28.18 -21.08 -11.93
C ARG A 85 -28.55 -22.30 -11.11
N VAL A 86 -29.85 -22.63 -11.12
CA VAL A 86 -30.39 -23.82 -10.45
C VAL A 86 -31.15 -24.65 -11.47
N THR A 87 -30.83 -25.93 -11.59
CA THR A 87 -31.60 -26.89 -12.39
C THR A 87 -32.36 -27.84 -11.48
N VAL A 88 -33.64 -28.05 -11.78
CA VAL A 88 -34.57 -28.84 -10.96
C VAL A 88 -34.89 -30.15 -11.68
N HIS A 89 -34.64 -31.28 -11.01
CA HIS A 89 -34.91 -32.61 -11.57
C HIS A 89 -35.73 -33.47 -10.59
N PRO A 90 -36.90 -34.00 -10.99
CA PRO A 90 -37.63 -33.72 -12.23
C PRO A 90 -38.21 -32.27 -12.23
N PRO A 91 -38.54 -31.69 -13.41
CA PRO A 91 -39.18 -30.38 -13.49
C PRO A 91 -40.52 -30.34 -12.76
N GLY A 92 -40.78 -29.27 -12.03
CA GLY A 92 -42.01 -29.08 -11.26
C GLY A 92 -41.75 -28.56 -9.85
N PRO A 93 -42.77 -28.61 -8.97
CA PRO A 93 -42.63 -28.17 -7.58
C PRO A 93 -41.62 -29.03 -6.81
N ALA A 94 -40.88 -28.42 -5.90
CA ALA A 94 -39.89 -29.10 -5.07
C ALA A 94 -40.57 -29.99 -4.01
N VAL A 95 -40.60 -31.29 -4.27
CA VAL A 95 -41.24 -32.31 -3.44
C VAL A 95 -40.27 -33.45 -3.12
N GLU A 96 -40.67 -34.39 -2.27
CA GLU A 96 -39.92 -35.61 -1.97
C GLU A 96 -39.33 -36.25 -3.24
N GLY A 97 -38.00 -36.42 -3.24
CA GLY A 97 -37.25 -36.98 -4.37
C GLY A 97 -36.72 -35.96 -5.38
N THR A 98 -37.11 -34.68 -5.32
CA THR A 98 -36.55 -33.61 -6.14
C THR A 98 -35.07 -33.38 -5.83
N ILE A 99 -34.25 -33.26 -6.86
CA ILE A 99 -32.83 -32.89 -6.79
C ILE A 99 -32.64 -31.51 -7.41
N LEU A 100 -31.98 -30.61 -6.66
CA LEU A 100 -31.54 -29.32 -7.16
C LEU A 100 -30.04 -29.39 -7.45
N HIS A 101 -29.63 -29.01 -8.65
CA HIS A 101 -28.22 -28.82 -9.01
C HIS A 101 -27.91 -27.33 -9.14
N TYR A 102 -26.78 -26.92 -8.57
CA TYR A 102 -26.33 -25.53 -8.51
C TYR A 102 -25.07 -25.33 -9.35
N SER A 103 -25.03 -24.23 -10.10
CA SER A 103 -23.84 -23.74 -10.79
C SER A 103 -23.71 -22.23 -10.62
N CYS A 104 -22.50 -21.70 -10.59
CA CYS A 104 -22.27 -20.26 -10.53
C CYS A 104 -22.09 -19.66 -11.93
N LEU A 105 -22.41 -18.37 -12.06
CA LEU A 105 -22.07 -17.60 -13.26
C LEU A 105 -20.54 -17.44 -13.37
N GLU A 106 -20.05 -17.07 -14.55
CA GLU A 106 -18.63 -16.83 -14.80
C GLU A 106 -18.07 -15.78 -13.82
N GLY A 107 -16.89 -16.03 -13.24
CA GLY A 107 -16.27 -15.18 -12.21
C GLY A 107 -16.68 -15.47 -10.75
N PHE A 108 -17.58 -16.43 -10.53
CA PHE A 108 -18.03 -16.83 -9.20
C PHE A 108 -17.70 -18.30 -8.88
N ILE A 109 -17.28 -18.56 -7.65
CA ILE A 109 -16.97 -19.90 -7.13
C ILE A 109 -18.11 -20.39 -6.24
N LEU A 110 -18.54 -21.63 -6.45
CA LEU A 110 -19.57 -22.27 -5.63
C LEU A 110 -18.99 -22.75 -4.30
N VAL A 111 -19.47 -22.17 -3.20
CA VAL A 111 -19.13 -22.59 -1.83
C VAL A 111 -20.28 -23.42 -1.25
N GLY A 112 -20.03 -24.73 -1.06
CA GLY A 112 -21.01 -25.71 -0.56
C GLY A 112 -21.15 -26.91 -1.51
N ARG A 113 -22.16 -27.76 -1.29
CA ARG A 113 -22.46 -28.87 -2.21
C ARG A 113 -23.10 -28.33 -3.48
N ASN A 114 -22.71 -28.88 -4.62
CA ASN A 114 -23.27 -28.57 -5.95
C ASN A 114 -24.66 -29.19 -6.19
N SER A 115 -25.18 -29.97 -5.24
CA SER A 115 -26.50 -30.55 -5.30
C SER A 115 -27.12 -30.76 -3.92
N THR A 116 -28.44 -30.70 -3.85
CA THR A 116 -29.22 -31.08 -2.66
C THR A 116 -30.48 -31.83 -3.05
N GLN A 117 -30.86 -32.81 -2.23
CA GLN A 117 -32.04 -33.65 -2.45
C GLN A 117 -33.11 -33.39 -1.39
N CYS A 118 -34.36 -33.35 -1.83
CA CYS A 118 -35.52 -33.32 -0.96
C CYS A 118 -35.78 -34.72 -0.38
N THR A 119 -35.59 -34.86 0.93
CA THR A 119 -35.77 -36.12 1.66
C THR A 119 -37.25 -36.49 1.84
N LYS A 120 -37.53 -37.74 2.25
CA LYS A 120 -38.89 -38.21 2.59
C LYS A 120 -39.56 -37.46 3.74
N LEU A 121 -38.81 -36.65 4.49
CA LEU A 121 -39.30 -35.83 5.59
C LEU A 121 -39.65 -34.39 5.14
N GLY A 122 -39.56 -34.07 3.84
CA GLY A 122 -39.81 -32.71 3.33
C GLY A 122 -38.71 -31.72 3.72
N LYS A 123 -37.47 -32.19 3.91
CA LYS A 123 -36.30 -31.36 4.23
C LYS A 123 -35.19 -31.59 3.20
N TRP A 124 -34.44 -30.54 2.91
CA TRP A 124 -33.22 -30.61 2.12
C TRP A 124 -32.10 -31.31 2.91
N ASP A 125 -31.37 -32.20 2.25
CA ASP A 125 -30.29 -33.01 2.86
C ASP A 125 -28.99 -32.22 3.14
N SER A 126 -28.85 -31.05 2.53
CA SER A 126 -27.66 -30.19 2.55
C SER A 126 -28.12 -28.74 2.59
N PRO A 127 -27.35 -27.77 3.15
CA PRO A 127 -27.71 -26.36 3.09
C PRO A 127 -27.59 -25.79 1.65
N LYS A 128 -28.32 -24.71 1.36
CA LYS A 128 -28.21 -23.96 0.09
C LYS A 128 -26.77 -23.41 -0.08
N PRO A 129 -26.08 -23.67 -1.20
CA PRO A 129 -24.74 -23.13 -1.45
C PRO A 129 -24.79 -21.64 -1.80
N VAL A 130 -23.62 -21.00 -1.82
CA VAL A 130 -23.46 -19.57 -2.16
C VAL A 130 -22.45 -19.43 -3.29
N CYS A 131 -22.74 -18.57 -4.27
CA CYS A 131 -21.78 -18.16 -5.28
C CYS A 131 -21.00 -16.95 -4.79
N HIS A 132 -19.70 -17.11 -4.59
CA HIS A 132 -18.80 -16.06 -4.13
C HIS A 132 -18.03 -15.49 -5.33
N CYS A 133 -18.02 -14.17 -5.51
CA CYS A 133 -17.21 -13.51 -6.53
C CYS A 133 -15.76 -13.52 -6.02
N GLU A 134 -14.80 -14.05 -6.77
CA GLU A 134 -13.37 -13.74 -6.54
C GLU A 134 -13.01 -12.38 -7.16
N CYS A 135 -13.92 -11.42 -7.07
CA CYS A 135 -13.79 -10.13 -7.72
C CYS A 135 -13.26 -9.17 -6.67
N LYS A 136 -11.93 -9.14 -6.52
CA LYS A 136 -11.24 -8.18 -5.66
C LYS A 136 -11.75 -6.77 -5.95
N LYS A 137 -12.19 -6.06 -4.90
CA LYS A 137 -12.62 -4.67 -5.02
C LYS A 137 -11.39 -3.78 -5.18
N LYS A 138 -11.42 -2.90 -6.18
CA LYS A 138 -10.30 -1.99 -6.45
C LYS A 138 -10.27 -0.84 -5.44
N LEU A 139 -9.12 -0.63 -4.82
CA LEU A 139 -8.80 0.53 -3.98
C LEU A 139 -7.73 1.35 -4.69
N TYR A 140 -8.01 2.62 -4.93
CA TYR A 140 -7.14 3.48 -5.73
C TYR A 140 -6.23 4.33 -4.86
N ILE A 141 -4.95 4.41 -5.23
CA ILE A 141 -3.93 5.25 -4.61
C ILE A 141 -3.57 6.35 -5.60
N GLY A 142 -3.65 7.61 -5.19
CA GLY A 142 -3.19 8.73 -6.00
C GLY A 142 -1.72 9.00 -5.74
N ALA A 143 -0.87 9.14 -6.76
CA ALA A 143 0.56 9.36 -6.57
C ALA A 143 1.11 10.46 -7.49
N LEU A 144 2.16 11.14 -7.02
CA LEU A 144 2.84 12.20 -7.75
C LEU A 144 4.34 11.88 -7.81
N PHE A 145 4.79 11.37 -8.96
CA PHE A 145 6.19 10.99 -9.20
C PHE A 145 6.92 12.08 -10.00
N PRO A 146 7.98 12.71 -9.48
CA PRO A 146 8.75 13.69 -10.23
C PRO A 146 9.72 12.99 -11.19
N MET A 147 9.42 12.92 -12.49
CA MET A 147 10.33 12.32 -13.48
C MET A 147 11.45 13.28 -13.92
N SER A 148 11.25 14.57 -13.65
CA SER A 148 12.10 15.69 -14.00
C SER A 148 12.09 16.74 -12.87
N GLY A 149 12.82 17.85 -13.05
CA GLY A 149 12.90 18.96 -12.08
C GLY A 149 14.06 18.83 -11.09
N GLY A 150 13.92 19.45 -9.91
CA GLY A 150 15.00 19.55 -8.91
C GLY A 150 15.44 18.20 -8.32
N TRP A 151 14.57 17.19 -8.35
CA TRP A 151 14.89 15.81 -7.99
C TRP A 151 14.06 14.85 -8.86
N PRO A 152 14.64 14.24 -9.91
CA PRO A 152 13.93 13.35 -10.83
C PRO A 152 13.74 11.93 -10.25
N GLY A 153 13.31 11.83 -8.99
CA GLY A 153 13.26 10.56 -8.26
C GLY A 153 12.21 9.56 -8.75
N GLY A 154 11.23 10.02 -9.52
CA GLY A 154 10.18 9.19 -10.10
C GLY A 154 10.70 8.12 -11.06
N GLN A 155 11.88 8.31 -11.67
CA GLN A 155 12.44 7.42 -12.67
C GLN A 155 12.67 6.00 -12.13
N ALA A 156 13.17 5.86 -10.90
CA ALA A 156 13.30 4.57 -10.22
C ALA A 156 12.17 4.28 -9.21
N CYS A 157 11.61 5.31 -8.56
CA CYS A 157 10.58 5.11 -7.54
C CYS A 157 9.24 4.59 -8.11
N LEU A 158 8.83 5.01 -9.31
CA LEU A 158 7.59 4.52 -9.91
C LEU A 158 7.66 3.02 -10.25
N PRO A 159 8.67 2.52 -11.01
CA PRO A 159 8.83 1.09 -11.25
C PRO A 159 8.91 0.28 -9.96
N SER A 160 9.54 0.83 -8.92
CA SER A 160 9.66 0.20 -7.61
C SER A 160 8.32 0.07 -6.89
N ALA A 161 7.51 1.14 -6.86
CA ALA A 161 6.16 1.10 -6.30
C ALA A 161 5.25 0.13 -7.07
N GLN A 162 5.35 0.09 -8.41
CA GLN A 162 4.62 -0.87 -9.24
C GLN A 162 5.03 -2.33 -8.93
N MET A 163 6.32 -2.60 -8.74
CA MET A 163 6.79 -3.93 -8.30
C MET A 163 6.19 -4.35 -6.96
N ALA A 164 6.07 -3.43 -6.01
CA ALA A 164 5.44 -3.72 -4.73
C ALA A 164 3.94 -4.04 -4.89
N LEU A 165 3.22 -3.26 -5.71
CA LEU A 165 1.80 -3.50 -6.01
C LEU A 165 1.56 -4.87 -6.66
N ASP A 166 2.39 -5.22 -7.65
CA ASP A 166 2.32 -6.53 -8.33
C ASP A 166 2.44 -7.68 -7.34
N LEU A 167 3.34 -7.57 -6.36
CA LEU A 167 3.58 -8.61 -5.35
C LEU A 167 2.50 -8.65 -4.27
N VAL A 168 2.04 -7.49 -3.80
CA VAL A 168 0.95 -7.38 -2.81
C VAL A 168 -0.33 -7.98 -3.39
N ASN A 169 -0.72 -7.61 -4.62
CA ASN A 169 -1.97 -8.07 -5.22
C ASN A 169 -1.97 -9.58 -5.53
N LYS A 170 -0.80 -10.18 -5.75
CA LYS A 170 -0.64 -11.64 -5.96
C LYS A 170 -0.77 -12.46 -4.68
N ARG A 171 -0.56 -11.86 -3.51
CA ARG A 171 -0.70 -12.56 -2.23
C ARG A 171 -2.17 -12.72 -1.85
N THR A 172 -2.51 -13.90 -1.33
CA THR A 172 -3.88 -14.22 -0.86
C THR A 172 -4.07 -13.95 0.62
N ASP A 173 -2.99 -13.78 1.38
CA ASP A 173 -3.00 -13.48 2.82
C ASP A 173 -3.04 -11.98 3.13
N ILE A 174 -2.83 -11.13 2.13
CA ILE A 174 -2.89 -9.66 2.24
C ILE A 174 -4.04 -9.18 1.36
N LEU A 175 -5.02 -8.52 1.96
CA LEU A 175 -6.17 -7.94 1.24
C LEU A 175 -6.84 -8.96 0.30
N PRO A 176 -7.32 -10.12 0.78
CA PRO A 176 -7.92 -11.16 -0.08
C PRO A 176 -9.11 -10.64 -0.91
N ASP A 177 -9.88 -9.71 -0.34
CA ASP A 177 -11.08 -9.13 -0.95
C ASP A 177 -10.81 -7.86 -1.78
N TYR A 178 -9.57 -7.37 -1.81
CA TYR A 178 -9.22 -6.09 -2.44
C TYR A 178 -7.99 -6.16 -3.35
N GLU A 179 -7.95 -5.26 -4.32
CA GLU A 179 -6.82 -5.04 -5.23
C GLU A 179 -6.39 -3.58 -5.16
N LEU A 180 -5.10 -3.32 -4.99
CA LEU A 180 -4.56 -1.96 -4.97
C LEU A 180 -4.21 -1.53 -6.40
N GLU A 181 -4.68 -0.36 -6.81
CA GLU A 181 -4.38 0.23 -8.11
C GLU A 181 -3.80 1.64 -7.95
N LEU A 182 -2.78 1.97 -8.74
CA LEU A 182 -2.05 3.22 -8.64
C LEU A 182 -2.39 4.15 -9.81
N ILE A 183 -2.93 5.32 -9.48
CA ILE A 183 -3.17 6.41 -10.43
C ILE A 183 -2.10 7.46 -10.16
N TYR A 184 -1.22 7.70 -11.12
CA TYR A 184 -0.07 8.56 -10.92
C TYR A 184 0.09 9.63 -12.01
N TYR A 185 0.69 10.75 -11.62
CA TYR A 185 1.05 11.83 -12.53
C TYR A 185 2.49 12.31 -12.31
N GLU A 186 3.06 12.94 -13.34
CA GLU A 186 4.36 13.58 -13.26
C GLU A 186 4.24 14.97 -12.63
N SER A 187 4.84 15.16 -11.45
CA SER A 187 4.77 16.46 -10.74
C SER A 187 5.90 17.43 -11.08
N MET A 188 6.95 16.97 -11.76
CA MET A 188 8.17 17.76 -12.04
C MET A 188 8.84 18.38 -10.80
N CYS A 189 8.49 17.91 -9.60
CA CYS A 189 8.89 18.52 -8.34
C CYS A 189 8.39 19.98 -8.16
N ASP A 190 7.42 20.41 -8.96
CA ASP A 190 6.91 21.78 -9.01
C ASP A 190 5.55 21.89 -8.28
N PRO A 191 5.41 22.78 -7.27
CA PRO A 191 4.15 22.94 -6.55
C PRO A 191 2.98 23.47 -7.38
N GLY A 192 3.25 24.28 -8.40
CA GLY A 192 2.24 24.85 -9.29
C GLY A 192 1.57 23.75 -10.13
N GLU A 193 2.38 22.96 -10.83
CA GLU A 193 1.91 21.80 -11.58
C GLU A 193 1.25 20.75 -10.66
N ALA A 194 1.88 20.46 -9.51
CA ALA A 194 1.33 19.52 -8.55
C ALA A 194 -0.04 19.95 -8.00
N THR A 195 -0.32 21.25 -7.89
CA THR A 195 -1.64 21.75 -7.46
C THR A 195 -2.71 21.30 -8.45
N LYS A 196 -2.50 21.53 -9.75
CA LYS A 196 -3.43 21.12 -10.80
C LYS A 196 -3.67 19.61 -10.79
N LEU A 197 -2.60 18.82 -10.74
CA LEU A 197 -2.67 17.35 -10.73
C LEU A 197 -3.35 16.81 -9.47
N LEU A 198 -3.22 17.50 -8.33
CA LEU A 198 -3.95 17.15 -7.11
C LEU A 198 -5.46 17.36 -7.29
N TYR A 199 -5.89 18.45 -7.93
CA TYR A 199 -7.30 18.64 -8.27
C TYR A 199 -7.81 17.52 -9.17
N ASP A 200 -7.05 17.13 -10.20
CA ASP A 200 -7.41 16.01 -11.06
C ASP A 200 -7.54 14.71 -10.25
N LEU A 201 -6.60 14.39 -9.36
CA LEU A 201 -6.69 13.21 -8.49
C LEU A 201 -7.93 13.23 -7.57
N LEU A 202 -8.30 14.39 -7.03
CA LEU A 202 -9.37 14.51 -6.04
C LEU A 202 -10.77 14.58 -6.64
N TYR A 203 -10.92 15.25 -7.79
CA TYR A 203 -12.23 15.54 -8.39
C TYR A 203 -12.60 14.64 -9.56
N THR A 204 -11.71 13.72 -9.96
CA THR A 204 -12.04 12.68 -10.95
C THR A 204 -12.28 11.33 -10.27
N GLU A 205 -13.30 10.62 -10.75
CA GLU A 205 -13.43 9.20 -10.42
C GLU A 205 -12.21 8.42 -10.95
N PRO A 206 -11.79 7.34 -10.27
CA PRO A 206 -12.35 6.80 -9.02
C PRO A 206 -11.85 7.54 -7.76
N ILE A 207 -12.47 7.31 -6.60
CA ILE A 207 -12.04 7.89 -5.31
C ILE A 207 -10.70 7.28 -4.87
N LYS A 208 -9.77 8.12 -4.41
CA LYS A 208 -8.45 7.68 -3.93
C LYS A 208 -8.50 7.54 -2.41
N ILE A 209 -7.97 6.44 -1.86
CA ILE A 209 -7.97 6.19 -0.42
C ILE A 209 -6.74 6.80 0.29
N VAL A 210 -5.63 6.95 -0.43
CA VAL A 210 -4.36 7.52 0.05
C VAL A 210 -3.69 8.31 -1.06
N LEU A 211 -2.94 9.35 -0.69
CA LEU A 211 -2.07 10.11 -1.60
C LEU A 211 -0.58 9.84 -1.32
N MET A 212 0.21 9.67 -2.37
CA MET A 212 1.65 9.40 -2.31
C MET A 212 2.47 10.43 -3.10
N PRO A 213 2.83 11.57 -2.50
CA PRO A 213 3.73 12.55 -3.10
C PRO A 213 5.21 12.19 -2.89
N GLY A 214 6.06 12.52 -3.87
CA GLY A 214 7.51 12.35 -3.78
C GLY A 214 8.24 13.53 -3.14
N CYS A 215 8.47 14.58 -3.93
CA CYS A 215 9.26 15.75 -3.54
C CYS A 215 8.75 16.45 -2.27
N SER A 216 9.67 17.08 -1.52
CA SER A 216 9.31 17.83 -0.31
C SER A 216 8.37 19.01 -0.55
N SER A 217 8.62 19.82 -1.58
CA SER A 217 7.79 20.97 -1.95
C SER A 217 6.33 20.55 -2.23
N VAL A 218 6.17 19.50 -3.03
CA VAL A 218 4.87 18.90 -3.38
C VAL A 218 4.23 18.20 -2.17
N SER A 219 5.01 17.49 -1.37
CA SER A 219 4.52 16.78 -0.19
C SER A 219 3.96 17.74 0.87
N THR A 220 4.60 18.88 1.09
CA THR A 220 4.10 19.96 1.97
C THR A 220 2.73 20.46 1.51
N LEU A 221 2.60 20.78 0.22
CA LEU A 221 1.34 21.23 -0.38
C LEU A 221 0.23 20.19 -0.22
N VAL A 222 0.51 18.94 -0.62
CA VAL A 222 -0.48 17.84 -0.59
C VAL A 222 -0.90 17.52 0.85
N ALA A 223 0.06 17.46 1.79
CA ALA A 223 -0.22 17.17 3.19
C ALA A 223 -1.05 18.26 3.88
N GLU A 224 -0.78 19.53 3.56
CA GLU A 224 -1.55 20.65 4.10
C GLU A 224 -2.99 20.68 3.59
N ALA A 225 -3.19 20.33 2.32
CA ALA A 225 -4.50 20.27 1.68
C ALA A 225 -5.31 19.03 2.10
N ALA A 226 -4.67 17.85 2.20
CA ALA A 226 -5.33 16.55 2.38
C ALA A 226 -6.22 16.45 3.62
N ARG A 227 -5.95 17.23 4.68
CA ARG A 227 -6.81 17.29 5.88
C ARG A 227 -8.24 17.75 5.57
N MET A 228 -8.47 18.47 4.48
CA MET A 228 -9.80 18.93 4.06
C MET A 228 -10.64 17.79 3.43
N TRP A 229 -9.99 16.75 2.90
CA TRP A 229 -10.61 15.56 2.31
C TRP A 229 -10.47 14.30 3.19
N ASN A 230 -10.03 14.48 4.44
CA ASN A 230 -9.77 13.38 5.37
C ASN A 230 -8.86 12.30 4.78
N LEU A 231 -7.83 12.69 4.02
CA LEU A 231 -6.91 11.76 3.37
C LEU A 231 -5.64 11.56 4.17
N ILE A 232 -5.15 10.32 4.15
CA ILE A 232 -3.79 10.01 4.56
C ILE A 232 -2.84 10.35 3.43
N VAL A 233 -1.71 10.97 3.77
CA VAL A 233 -0.61 11.25 2.85
C VAL A 233 0.59 10.41 3.27
N LEU A 234 1.07 9.54 2.39
CA LEU A 234 2.23 8.69 2.62
C LEU A 234 3.32 9.06 1.60
N SER A 235 4.22 9.97 1.98
CA SER A 235 5.33 10.37 1.11
C SER A 235 6.43 9.32 1.11
N TYR A 236 6.95 8.99 -0.07
CA TYR A 236 8.06 8.04 -0.21
C TYR A 236 9.43 8.72 -0.32
N GLY A 237 9.49 10.03 -0.57
CA GLY A 237 10.72 10.74 -0.92
C GLY A 237 10.96 12.06 -0.20
N SER A 238 10.04 12.50 0.67
CA SER A 238 10.18 13.81 1.32
C SER A 238 11.00 13.78 2.61
N SER A 239 12.10 14.53 2.63
CA SER A 239 13.00 14.67 3.78
C SER A 239 12.77 15.92 4.63
N SER A 240 11.86 16.84 4.26
CA SER A 240 11.70 18.14 4.92
C SER A 240 11.37 17.99 6.42
N PRO A 241 12.15 18.58 7.33
CA PRO A 241 11.82 18.61 8.76
C PRO A 241 10.48 19.26 9.09
N ALA A 242 10.04 20.27 8.31
CA ALA A 242 8.77 20.96 8.55
C ALA A 242 7.56 20.02 8.56
N LEU A 243 7.60 18.94 7.78
CA LEU A 243 6.55 17.93 7.68
C LEU A 243 6.35 17.08 8.95
N SER A 244 7.28 17.16 9.90
CA SER A 244 7.13 16.52 11.22
C SER A 244 6.15 17.24 12.15
N ASN A 245 5.68 18.45 11.79
CA ASN A 245 4.71 19.19 12.59
C ASN A 245 3.30 18.55 12.49
N ARG A 246 2.91 17.77 13.49
CA ARG A 246 1.60 17.10 13.57
C ARG A 246 0.40 18.03 13.68
N GLN A 247 0.57 19.26 14.15
CA GLN A 247 -0.53 20.23 14.20
C GLN A 247 -0.87 20.73 12.79
N ARG A 248 0.16 20.94 11.95
CA ARG A 248 -0.01 21.35 10.55
C ARG A 248 -0.32 20.17 9.62
N PHE A 249 0.30 19.02 9.86
CA PHE A 249 0.21 17.81 9.04
C PHE A 249 -0.29 16.59 9.84
N PRO A 250 -1.57 16.56 10.25
CA PRO A 250 -2.09 15.55 11.18
C PRO A 250 -2.17 14.14 10.57
N THR A 251 -2.29 14.02 9.25
CA THR A 251 -2.47 12.73 8.53
C THR A 251 -1.28 12.34 7.65
N PHE A 252 -0.12 12.96 7.88
CA PHE A 252 1.10 12.72 7.09
C PHE A 252 1.94 11.57 7.65
N PHE A 253 2.44 10.71 6.78
CA PHE A 253 3.46 9.72 7.06
C PHE A 253 4.50 9.74 5.95
N ARG A 254 5.70 9.26 6.24
CA ARG A 254 6.73 9.06 5.23
C ARG A 254 7.66 7.91 5.53
N THR A 255 7.99 7.14 4.50
CA THR A 255 9.05 6.13 4.57
C THR A 255 10.43 6.75 4.40
N HIS A 256 10.52 7.95 3.80
CA HIS A 256 11.76 8.72 3.80
C HIS A 256 12.04 9.27 5.21
N PRO A 257 13.24 9.06 5.78
CA PRO A 257 13.57 9.63 7.08
C PRO A 257 13.74 11.15 7.03
N SER A 258 13.55 11.84 8.15
CA SER A 258 13.75 13.30 8.21
C SER A 258 15.22 13.68 8.04
N ALA A 259 15.51 14.82 7.39
CA ALA A 259 16.86 15.37 7.34
C ALA A 259 17.45 15.70 8.73
N THR A 260 16.60 15.85 9.76
CA THR A 260 17.08 16.01 11.15
C THR A 260 17.76 14.76 11.70
N LEU A 261 17.56 13.58 11.08
CA LEU A 261 18.18 12.33 11.52
C LEU A 261 19.72 12.38 11.47
N HIS A 262 20.28 13.24 10.61
CA HIS A 262 21.72 13.48 10.54
C HIS A 262 22.27 14.21 11.77
N ASN A 263 21.46 15.04 12.43
CA ASN A 263 21.95 15.96 13.46
C ASN A 263 22.40 15.24 14.75
N PRO A 264 21.67 14.24 15.28
CA PRO A 264 22.17 13.45 16.41
C PRO A 264 23.50 12.76 16.11
N THR A 265 23.68 12.24 14.89
CA THR A 265 24.95 11.66 14.45
C THR A 265 26.08 12.69 14.44
N ARG A 266 25.83 13.89 13.89
CA ARG A 266 26.81 15.00 13.89
C ARG A 266 27.20 15.41 15.31
N VAL A 267 26.23 15.58 16.19
CA VAL A 267 26.47 15.91 17.61
C VAL A 267 27.30 14.84 18.30
N GLN A 268 26.96 13.55 18.11
CA GLN A 268 27.72 12.44 18.66
C GLN A 268 29.17 12.42 18.17
N LEU A 269 29.39 12.76 16.88
CA LEU A 269 30.71 12.88 16.30
C LEU A 269 31.51 14.06 16.88
N PHE A 270 30.88 15.22 17.06
CA PHE A 270 31.51 16.37 17.70
C PHE A 270 31.93 16.05 19.13
N GLN A 271 31.08 15.36 19.90
CA GLN A 271 31.40 14.88 21.24
C GLN A 271 32.55 13.87 21.24
N LYS A 272 32.55 12.91 20.31
CA LYS A 272 33.63 11.92 20.16
C LYS A 272 34.99 12.56 19.93
N TRP A 273 35.05 13.58 19.07
CA TRP A 273 36.28 14.32 18.76
C TRP A 273 36.53 15.51 19.69
N LYS A 274 35.68 15.72 20.70
CA LYS A 274 35.76 16.81 21.69
C LYS A 274 35.76 18.21 21.08
N TRP A 275 35.03 18.40 19.98
CA TRP A 275 34.85 19.72 19.36
C TRP A 275 33.69 20.45 20.01
N THR A 276 33.94 21.65 20.50
CA THR A 276 32.95 22.49 21.20
C THR A 276 32.51 23.71 20.41
N LYS A 277 33.16 24.00 19.27
CA LYS A 277 32.84 25.13 18.39
C LYS A 277 32.75 24.68 16.94
N ILE A 278 31.64 25.01 16.29
CA ILE A 278 31.39 24.69 14.88
C ILE A 278 30.93 25.93 14.12
N ALA A 279 31.09 25.91 12.80
CA ALA A 279 30.53 26.89 11.89
C ALA A 279 29.57 26.21 10.90
N THR A 280 28.60 26.95 10.38
CA THR A 280 27.63 26.42 9.43
C THR A 280 27.53 27.30 8.20
N ILE A 281 27.31 26.66 7.05
CA ILE A 281 27.03 27.32 5.78
C ILE A 281 25.90 26.56 5.08
N GLN A 282 24.84 27.28 4.73
CA GLN A 282 23.68 26.67 4.07
C GLN A 282 23.24 27.41 2.82
N GLN A 283 22.66 26.68 1.88
CA GLN A 283 21.83 27.26 0.85
C GLN A 283 20.45 27.63 1.45
N THR A 284 19.87 28.74 1.00
CA THR A 284 18.60 29.26 1.53
C THR A 284 17.42 28.49 0.93
N THR A 285 17.23 27.26 1.40
CA THR A 285 16.12 26.36 1.06
C THR A 285 15.45 25.88 2.34
N GLU A 286 14.12 25.74 2.35
CA GLU A 286 13.32 25.36 3.54
C GLU A 286 13.88 24.12 4.26
N VAL A 287 14.28 23.08 3.49
CA VAL A 287 14.83 21.84 4.02
C VAL A 287 16.12 22.09 4.82
N PHE A 288 17.05 22.90 4.30
CA PHE A 288 18.33 23.18 4.96
C PHE A 288 18.16 24.14 6.14
N THR A 289 17.31 25.17 6.01
CA THR A 289 17.00 26.09 7.12
C THR A 289 16.45 25.34 8.32
N SER A 290 15.42 24.51 8.12
CA SER A 290 14.82 23.75 9.21
C SER A 290 15.75 22.65 9.77
N THR A 291 16.63 22.09 8.94
CA THR A 291 17.67 21.15 9.41
C THR A 291 18.70 21.86 10.28
N LEU A 292 19.08 23.09 9.93
CA LEU A 292 20.01 23.89 10.72
C LEU A 292 19.39 24.35 12.04
N ASP A 293 18.11 24.73 12.05
CA ASP A 293 17.42 25.13 13.27
C ASP A 293 17.31 23.95 14.28
N ASP A 294 17.03 22.73 13.81
CA ASP A 294 17.10 21.51 14.67
C ASP A 294 18.54 21.23 15.14
N LEU A 295 19.54 21.42 14.27
CA LEU A 295 20.95 21.25 14.66
C LEU A 295 21.35 22.23 15.75
N GLU A 296 20.95 23.51 15.63
CA GLU A 296 21.22 24.58 16.60
C GLU A 296 20.67 24.25 17.98
N GLN A 297 19.44 23.73 18.04
CA GLN A 297 18.86 23.27 19.30
C GLN A 297 19.68 22.13 19.92
N ARG A 298 20.04 21.12 19.14
CA ARG A 298 20.76 19.93 19.64
C ARG A 298 22.19 20.22 20.08
N VAL A 299 22.92 21.06 19.34
CA VAL A 299 24.29 21.44 19.74
C VAL A 299 24.26 22.26 21.03
N LYS A 300 23.27 23.13 21.20
CA LYS A 300 23.06 23.89 22.44
C LYS A 300 22.81 22.97 23.64
N GLU A 301 21.95 21.96 23.49
CA GLU A 301 21.70 20.93 24.51
C GLU A 301 22.96 20.11 24.84
N ALA A 302 23.82 19.89 23.85
CA ALA A 302 25.09 19.17 23.98
C ALA A 302 26.28 20.04 24.48
N GLY A 303 26.07 21.34 24.75
CA GLY A 303 27.13 22.25 25.17
C GLY A 303 28.13 22.63 24.07
N ILE A 304 27.71 22.56 22.80
CA ILE A 304 28.49 22.93 21.62
C ILE A 304 27.94 24.25 21.05
N GLU A 305 28.83 25.18 20.72
CA GLU A 305 28.50 26.52 20.23
C GLU A 305 28.64 26.61 18.70
N ILE A 306 27.66 27.25 18.04
CA ILE A 306 27.79 27.67 16.64
C ILE A 306 28.44 29.06 16.63
N SER A 307 29.72 29.13 16.27
CA SER A 307 30.48 30.39 16.28
C SER A 307 30.16 31.29 15.08
N VAL A 308 29.84 30.69 13.93
CA VAL A 308 29.57 31.40 12.67
C VAL A 308 28.44 30.70 11.93
N ARG A 309 27.41 31.48 11.55
CA ARG A 309 26.34 31.04 10.63
C ARG A 309 26.47 31.83 9.34
N GLN A 310 26.55 31.14 8.21
CA GLN A 310 26.50 31.75 6.88
C GLN A 310 25.39 31.12 6.04
N SER A 311 24.82 31.92 5.15
CA SER A 311 23.83 31.45 4.18
C SER A 311 24.04 32.13 2.84
N PHE A 312 23.66 31.46 1.76
CA PHE A 312 23.68 32.02 0.41
C PHE A 312 22.44 31.59 -0.39
N LEU A 313 22.11 32.35 -1.44
CA LEU A 313 21.07 31.96 -2.41
C LEU A 313 21.69 31.27 -3.63
N THR A 314 22.64 31.94 -4.29
CA THR A 314 23.23 31.50 -5.57
C THR A 314 24.75 31.60 -5.60
N ASP A 315 25.33 32.66 -5.04
CA ASP A 315 26.79 32.86 -4.98
C ASP A 315 27.33 32.61 -3.56
N PRO A 316 28.16 31.57 -3.35
CA PRO A 316 28.74 31.26 -2.04
C PRO A 316 30.03 32.05 -1.71
N ALA A 317 30.59 32.83 -2.63
CA ALA A 317 31.94 33.41 -2.47
C ALA A 317 32.09 34.27 -1.20
N VAL A 318 31.12 35.15 -0.92
CA VAL A 318 31.14 36.00 0.28
C VAL A 318 31.02 35.17 1.56
N ALA A 319 30.16 34.16 1.55
CA ALA A 319 29.96 33.26 2.69
C ALA A 319 31.25 32.49 3.03
N VAL A 320 31.94 31.95 2.02
CA VAL A 320 33.22 31.23 2.20
C VAL A 320 34.32 32.16 2.71
N LYS A 321 34.43 33.38 2.18
CA LYS A 321 35.38 34.40 2.67
C LYS A 321 35.15 34.74 4.14
N ASN A 322 33.88 34.86 4.55
CA ASN A 322 33.53 35.13 5.94
C ASN A 322 33.91 33.96 6.87
N LEU A 323 33.69 32.71 6.46
CA LEU A 323 34.13 31.54 7.24
C LEU A 323 35.63 31.57 7.51
N LYS A 324 36.43 31.88 6.47
CA LYS A 324 37.88 32.02 6.60
C LYS A 324 38.28 33.19 7.50
N ARG A 325 37.63 34.35 7.33
CA ARG A 325 37.90 35.55 8.14
C ARG A 325 37.64 35.32 9.63
N GLN A 326 36.67 34.48 9.96
CA GLN A 326 36.30 34.11 11.33
C GLN A 326 37.07 32.88 11.86
N ASP A 327 38.07 32.40 11.12
CA ASP A 327 38.89 31.23 11.47
C ASP A 327 38.08 29.95 11.78
N ALA A 328 36.99 29.73 11.05
CA ALA A 328 36.16 28.53 11.22
C ALA A 328 36.93 27.25 10.85
N ARG A 329 37.00 26.29 11.79
CA ARG A 329 37.75 25.03 11.64
C ARG A 329 36.86 23.82 11.30
N ILE A 330 35.76 23.66 12.03
CA ILE A 330 34.78 22.59 11.84
C ILE A 330 33.55 23.18 11.17
N ILE A 331 33.28 22.78 9.92
CA ILE A 331 32.30 23.44 9.07
C ILE A 331 31.22 22.43 8.65
N VAL A 332 29.96 22.76 8.89
CA VAL A 332 28.80 21.98 8.43
C VAL A 332 28.21 22.64 7.20
N GLY A 333 28.26 21.93 6.06
CA GLY A 333 27.70 22.37 4.78
C GLY A 333 26.34 21.74 4.50
N LEU A 334 25.33 22.57 4.23
CA LEU A 334 23.96 22.15 3.90
C LEU A 334 23.50 22.80 2.59
N PHE A 335 23.75 22.13 1.47
CA PHE A 335 23.41 22.61 0.13
C PHE A 335 23.28 21.44 -0.86
N TYR A 336 22.70 21.68 -2.03
CA TYR A 336 22.63 20.65 -3.08
C TYR A 336 23.99 20.41 -3.76
N GLU A 337 24.11 19.30 -4.49
CA GLU A 337 25.35 18.89 -5.17
C GLU A 337 25.89 19.95 -6.16
N THR A 338 24.99 20.60 -6.91
CA THR A 338 25.34 21.68 -7.84
C THR A 338 25.97 22.87 -7.12
N GLU A 339 25.43 23.25 -5.96
CA GLU A 339 25.96 24.33 -5.16
C GLU A 339 27.23 23.90 -4.40
N ALA A 340 27.35 22.62 -4.04
CA ALA A 340 28.57 22.07 -3.46
C ALA A 340 29.78 22.30 -4.36
N ARG A 341 29.65 22.07 -5.68
CA ARG A 341 30.73 22.36 -6.64
C ARG A 341 31.17 23.82 -6.63
N LYS A 342 30.23 24.76 -6.58
CA LYS A 342 30.53 26.20 -6.49
C LYS A 342 31.21 26.55 -5.17
N VAL A 343 30.67 26.05 -4.05
CA VAL A 343 31.24 26.25 -2.70
C VAL A 343 32.67 25.74 -2.64
N PHE A 344 32.92 24.50 -3.08
CA PHE A 344 34.25 23.90 -2.97
C PHE A 344 35.27 24.51 -3.93
N CYS A 345 34.83 25.05 -5.07
CA CYS A 345 35.71 25.85 -5.92
C CYS A 345 36.16 27.15 -5.22
N GLU A 346 35.26 27.82 -4.49
CA GLU A 346 35.62 28.99 -3.67
C GLU A 346 36.46 28.60 -2.44
N VAL A 347 36.20 27.45 -1.82
CA VAL A 347 37.01 26.90 -0.72
C VAL A 347 38.45 26.64 -1.15
N TYR A 348 38.65 26.11 -2.36
CA TYR A 348 39.97 25.93 -2.95
C TYR A 348 40.69 27.27 -3.13
N LYS A 349 40.04 28.26 -3.77
CA LYS A 349 40.58 29.61 -3.99
C LYS A 349 40.96 30.29 -2.68
N GLU A 350 40.15 30.10 -1.64
CA GLU A 350 40.40 30.64 -0.31
C GLU A 350 41.33 29.78 0.56
N LYS A 351 41.79 28.61 0.10
CA LYS A 351 42.63 27.68 0.87
C LYS A 351 42.01 27.28 2.21
N LEU A 352 40.69 27.08 2.24
CA LEU A 352 39.90 26.70 3.43
C LEU A 352 39.74 25.16 3.53
N TYR A 353 40.83 24.43 3.26
CA TYR A 353 40.90 22.96 3.24
C TYR A 353 42.26 22.46 3.77
N GLY A 354 42.41 21.15 3.92
CA GLY A 354 43.64 20.51 4.41
C GLY A 354 43.67 20.30 5.93
N LYS A 355 44.87 20.23 6.52
CA LYS A 355 45.07 19.72 7.91
C LYS A 355 44.27 20.44 9.01
N LYS A 356 43.90 21.71 8.81
CA LYS A 356 43.27 22.55 9.83
C LYS A 356 41.74 22.60 9.75
N TYR A 357 41.14 22.04 8.70
CA TYR A 357 39.72 22.21 8.42
C TYR A 357 39.05 20.85 8.25
N VAL A 358 37.84 20.72 8.79
CA VAL A 358 37.01 19.54 8.61
C VAL A 358 35.64 19.97 8.11
N TRP A 359 35.20 19.33 7.04
CA TRP A 359 33.89 19.58 6.43
C TRP A 359 32.94 18.41 6.73
N PHE A 360 31.73 18.74 7.14
CA PHE A 360 30.60 17.82 7.24
C PHE A 360 29.62 18.11 6.12
N LEU A 361 29.41 17.14 5.25
CA LEU A 361 28.47 17.22 4.15
C LEU A 361 27.36 16.18 4.31
N ILE A 362 26.39 16.25 3.40
CA ILE A 362 25.29 15.29 3.29
C ILE A 362 25.76 14.16 2.35
N GLY A 363 25.51 12.90 2.70
CA GLY A 363 26.04 11.73 1.97
C GLY A 363 25.27 11.29 0.72
N TRP A 364 24.22 12.00 0.31
CA TRP A 364 23.40 11.69 -0.86
C TRP A 364 23.94 12.19 -2.22
N TYR A 365 25.15 12.73 -2.26
CA TYR A 365 25.77 13.15 -3.54
C TYR A 365 26.26 11.93 -4.31
N ALA A 366 26.36 12.04 -5.64
CA ALA A 366 27.01 11.00 -6.43
C ALA A 366 28.48 10.82 -5.98
N ASP A 367 28.99 9.58 -5.93
CA ASP A 367 30.35 9.28 -5.44
C ASP A 367 31.46 10.10 -6.14
N ASN A 368 31.22 10.51 -7.39
CA ASN A 368 32.12 11.26 -8.24
C ASN A 368 31.70 12.71 -8.49
N TRP A 369 30.80 13.29 -7.67
CA TRP A 369 30.18 14.61 -7.89
C TRP A 369 31.17 15.77 -8.16
N PHE A 370 32.38 15.70 -7.59
CA PHE A 370 33.45 16.70 -7.71
C PHE A 370 34.34 16.50 -8.95
N LYS A 371 34.17 15.40 -9.69
CA LYS A 371 34.86 15.08 -10.96
C LYS A 371 34.02 15.45 -12.19
N ILE A 372 32.73 15.72 -11.99
CA ILE A 372 31.81 16.10 -13.06
C ILE A 372 32.19 17.49 -13.58
N LYS A 373 32.31 17.62 -14.91
CA LYS A 373 32.59 18.90 -15.56
C LYS A 373 31.40 19.84 -15.39
N ASP A 374 31.63 20.97 -14.75
CA ASP A 374 30.59 21.98 -14.50
C ASP A 374 31.03 23.32 -15.11
N PRO A 375 30.30 23.85 -16.12
CA PRO A 375 30.66 25.11 -16.78
C PRO A 375 30.46 26.33 -15.89
N SER A 376 29.80 26.20 -14.73
CA SER A 376 29.56 27.29 -13.79
C SER A 376 30.72 27.55 -12.82
N ILE A 377 31.76 26.70 -12.83
CA ILE A 377 32.94 26.84 -11.97
C ILE A 377 34.22 26.95 -12.78
N ASN A 378 35.21 27.66 -12.23
CA ASN A 378 36.51 27.88 -12.87
C ASN A 378 37.62 26.95 -12.35
N CYS A 379 37.29 26.00 -11.47
CA CYS A 379 38.27 25.09 -10.86
C CYS A 379 38.41 23.78 -11.65
N THR A 380 39.63 23.23 -11.71
CA THR A 380 39.88 21.93 -12.35
C THR A 380 39.49 20.77 -11.43
N VAL A 381 39.38 19.56 -11.99
CA VAL A 381 39.05 18.34 -11.21
C VAL A 381 40.11 18.06 -10.15
N GLU A 382 41.38 18.31 -10.45
CA GLU A 382 42.49 18.13 -9.51
C GLU A 382 42.36 19.09 -8.32
N GLN A 383 42.06 20.36 -8.59
CA GLN A 383 41.85 21.39 -7.57
C GLN A 383 40.65 21.07 -6.68
N MET A 384 39.54 20.63 -7.30
CA MET A 384 38.35 20.19 -6.57
C MET A 384 38.64 18.98 -5.71
N THR A 385 39.33 17.96 -6.24
CA THR A 385 39.71 16.74 -5.52
C THR A 385 40.56 17.06 -4.29
N GLU A 386 41.49 18.01 -4.40
CA GLU A 386 42.29 18.48 -3.27
C GLU A 386 41.44 19.19 -2.21
N ALA A 387 40.48 20.02 -2.63
CA ALA A 387 39.64 20.80 -1.72
C ALA A 387 38.63 19.97 -0.93
N VAL A 388 38.13 18.87 -1.51
CA VAL A 388 37.15 17.99 -0.84
C VAL A 388 37.80 16.88 0.00
N GLU A 389 39.11 16.70 -0.05
CA GLU A 389 39.78 15.56 0.59
C GLU A 389 39.54 15.51 2.11
N GLY A 390 39.19 14.32 2.64
CA GLY A 390 39.05 14.07 4.07
C GLY A 390 37.73 14.56 4.70
N HIS A 391 36.81 15.13 3.93
CA HIS A 391 35.49 15.51 4.44
C HIS A 391 34.69 14.30 4.91
N VAL A 392 33.83 14.51 5.90
CA VAL A 392 32.96 13.50 6.49
C VAL A 392 31.54 13.69 5.94
N THR A 393 30.90 12.60 5.57
CA THR A 393 29.50 12.58 5.15
C THR A 393 28.67 11.81 6.15
N THR A 394 27.43 12.26 6.34
CA THR A 394 26.39 11.49 7.04
C THR A 394 25.27 11.21 6.06
N GLU A 395 24.92 9.94 5.90
CA GLU A 395 23.85 9.45 5.04
C GLU A 395 22.88 8.61 5.86
N ILE A 396 21.64 8.43 5.39
CA ILE A 396 20.69 7.53 6.00
C ILE A 396 20.66 6.24 5.20
N VAL A 397 20.74 5.10 5.87
CA VAL A 397 20.73 3.81 5.20
C VAL A 397 19.33 3.55 4.61
N MET A 398 19.23 3.63 3.27
CA MET A 398 17.97 3.41 2.55
C MET A 398 17.79 1.99 2.04
N LEU A 399 18.83 1.15 2.13
CA LEU A 399 18.81 -0.26 1.73
C LEU A 399 19.39 -1.11 2.87
N ASN A 400 18.71 -2.19 3.25
CA ASN A 400 19.24 -3.07 4.29
C ASN A 400 20.58 -3.71 3.84
N PRO A 401 21.70 -3.52 4.57
CA PRO A 401 22.96 -4.17 4.23
C PRO A 401 22.94 -5.68 4.53
N GLU A 402 22.04 -6.14 5.40
CA GLU A 402 21.92 -7.54 5.76
C GLU A 402 21.07 -8.31 4.74
N THR A 403 21.43 -9.57 4.48
CA THR A 403 20.68 -10.46 3.58
C THR A 403 19.50 -11.09 4.31
N VAL A 404 18.54 -10.27 4.72
CA VAL A 404 17.31 -10.68 5.42
C VAL A 404 16.13 -10.65 4.44
N ARG A 405 15.22 -11.63 4.54
CA ARG A 405 13.95 -11.62 3.81
C ARG A 405 12.86 -11.02 4.69
N GLY A 406 12.30 -9.90 4.22
CA GLY A 406 11.26 -9.16 4.92
C GLY A 406 9.83 -9.56 4.52
N ALA A 407 8.90 -8.61 4.67
CA ALA A 407 7.48 -8.79 4.36
C ALA A 407 7.22 -9.24 2.91
N SER A 408 8.02 -8.78 1.95
CA SER A 408 7.92 -9.17 0.54
C SER A 408 8.53 -10.53 0.21
N ASN A 409 9.20 -11.17 1.17
CA ASN A 409 10.02 -12.35 0.97
C ASN A 409 11.15 -12.15 -0.05
N LEU A 410 11.61 -10.91 -0.28
CA LEU A 410 12.79 -10.58 -1.09
C LEU A 410 13.95 -10.13 -0.20
N THR A 411 15.17 -10.42 -0.64
CA THR A 411 16.37 -9.75 -0.10
C THR A 411 16.61 -8.41 -0.81
N SER A 412 17.42 -7.55 -0.21
CA SER A 412 17.80 -6.26 -0.82
C SER A 412 18.51 -6.42 -2.17
N GLN A 413 19.34 -7.46 -2.33
CA GLN A 413 20.03 -7.74 -3.59
C GLN A 413 19.09 -8.25 -4.68
N GLU A 414 18.14 -9.12 -4.33
CA GLU A 414 17.11 -9.60 -5.27
C GLU A 414 16.19 -8.47 -5.71
N PHE A 415 15.80 -7.59 -4.78
CA PHE A 415 15.04 -6.38 -5.08
C PHE A 415 15.78 -5.51 -6.10
N LEU A 416 17.07 -5.22 -5.87
CA LEU A 416 17.88 -4.42 -6.80
C LEU A 416 17.98 -5.07 -8.19
N ALA A 417 18.21 -6.39 -8.25
CA ALA A 417 18.28 -7.10 -9.52
C ALA A 417 16.96 -7.01 -10.31
N GLN A 418 15.82 -7.17 -9.63
CA GLN A 418 14.50 -7.01 -10.25
C GLN A 418 14.23 -5.57 -10.70
N LEU A 419 14.62 -4.57 -9.89
CA LEU A 419 14.46 -3.16 -10.24
C LEU A 419 15.30 -2.79 -11.46
N MET A 420 16.57 -3.21 -11.50
CA MET A 420 17.45 -2.99 -12.66
C MET A 420 16.90 -3.63 -13.94
N SER A 421 16.31 -4.83 -13.82
CA SER A 421 15.63 -5.49 -14.93
C SER A 421 14.44 -4.67 -15.43
N LYS A 422 13.59 -4.13 -14.52
CA LYS A 422 12.47 -3.25 -14.88
C LYS A 422 12.92 -1.92 -15.51
N LEU A 423 14.08 -1.41 -15.13
CA LEU A 423 14.66 -0.17 -15.68
C LEU A 423 15.31 -0.37 -17.07
N GLY A 424 15.29 -1.59 -17.62
CA GLY A 424 15.82 -1.88 -18.95
C GLY A 424 17.34 -1.79 -19.05
N GLY A 425 18.06 -2.02 -17.94
CA GLY A 425 19.52 -1.99 -17.92
C GLY A 425 20.14 -0.59 -17.98
N LYS A 426 19.36 0.47 -17.74
CA LYS A 426 19.90 1.83 -17.53
C LYS A 426 20.91 1.82 -16.39
N ASN A 427 21.95 2.65 -16.51
CA ASN A 427 22.94 2.80 -15.46
C ASN A 427 22.26 3.33 -14.18
N PRO A 428 22.37 2.64 -13.03
CA PRO A 428 21.86 3.14 -11.75
C PRO A 428 22.36 4.54 -11.40
N GLU A 429 23.60 4.88 -11.77
CA GLU A 429 24.22 6.18 -11.49
C GLU A 429 23.58 7.32 -12.30
N GLU A 430 22.95 7.02 -13.42
CA GLU A 430 22.27 7.99 -14.29
C GLU A 430 20.75 8.00 -14.07
N THR A 431 20.23 7.11 -13.23
CA THR A 431 18.80 6.96 -12.99
C THR A 431 18.40 7.71 -11.72
N GLY A 432 17.61 8.77 -11.86
CA GLY A 432 17.13 9.55 -10.73
C GLY A 432 16.32 8.74 -9.72
N GLY A 433 16.59 8.93 -8.43
CA GLY A 433 15.84 8.29 -7.34
C GLY A 433 16.17 6.82 -7.09
N PHE A 434 17.26 6.30 -7.65
CA PHE A 434 17.63 4.88 -7.51
C PHE A 434 17.90 4.49 -6.05
N GLN A 435 18.53 5.38 -5.27
CA GLN A 435 18.80 5.16 -3.85
C GLN A 435 17.52 5.15 -3.00
N GLU A 436 16.52 5.94 -3.37
CA GLU A 436 15.25 6.10 -2.66
C GLU A 436 14.19 5.07 -3.10
N ALA A 437 14.42 4.33 -4.19
CA ALA A 437 13.48 3.31 -4.68
C ALA A 437 13.04 2.28 -3.60
N PRO A 438 13.92 1.75 -2.72
CA PRO A 438 13.50 0.92 -1.59
C PRO A 438 12.41 1.54 -0.70
N LEU A 439 12.43 2.87 -0.54
CA LEU A 439 11.48 3.59 0.31
C LEU A 439 10.09 3.67 -0.33
N ALA A 440 10.02 3.81 -1.66
CA ALA A 440 8.77 3.74 -2.42
C ALA A 440 8.18 2.34 -2.40
N TYR A 441 9.03 1.31 -2.52
CA TYR A 441 8.64 -0.08 -2.38
C TYR A 441 8.02 -0.35 -0.99
N ASP A 442 8.74 0.02 0.07
CA ASP A 442 8.28 -0.19 1.44
C ASP A 442 7.09 0.69 1.81
N ALA A 443 6.88 1.84 1.16
CA ALA A 443 5.67 2.66 1.35
C ALA A 443 4.41 1.92 0.90
N VAL A 444 4.46 1.25 -0.25
CA VAL A 444 3.35 0.42 -0.73
C VAL A 444 3.10 -0.76 0.22
N TRP A 445 4.15 -1.43 0.69
CA TRP A 445 4.01 -2.51 1.68
C TRP A 445 3.43 -2.01 3.01
N ALA A 446 3.91 -0.87 3.52
CA ALA A 446 3.40 -0.26 4.74
C ALA A 446 1.90 0.04 4.61
N LEU A 447 1.48 0.58 3.46
CA LEU A 447 0.09 0.85 3.16
C LEU A 447 -0.73 -0.44 3.08
N ALA A 448 -0.28 -1.44 2.33
CA ALA A 448 -0.99 -2.72 2.17
C ALA A 448 -1.18 -3.44 3.52
N LEU A 449 -0.12 -3.50 4.34
CA LEU A 449 -0.18 -4.11 5.67
C LEU A 449 -1.08 -3.31 6.62
N ALA A 450 -1.07 -1.98 6.54
CA ALA A 450 -1.96 -1.14 7.33
C ALA A 450 -3.42 -1.33 6.92
N LEU A 451 -3.74 -1.31 5.62
CA LEU A 451 -5.08 -1.59 5.11
C LEU A 451 -5.55 -3.00 5.49
N ASN A 452 -4.67 -4.01 5.45
CA ASN A 452 -5.01 -5.36 5.90
C ASN A 452 -5.39 -5.38 7.39
N LYS A 453 -4.65 -4.63 8.23
CA LYS A 453 -4.95 -4.48 9.66
C LYS A 453 -6.26 -3.73 9.94
N THR A 454 -6.73 -2.84 9.05
CA THR A 454 -7.98 -2.10 9.26
C THR A 454 -9.25 -2.89 8.92
N VAL A 455 -9.17 -3.93 8.08
CA VAL A 455 -10.35 -4.72 7.66
C VAL A 455 -11.13 -5.27 8.85
N GLY A 456 -10.45 -5.87 9.84
CA GLY A 456 -11.09 -6.43 11.03
C GLY A 456 -11.84 -5.39 11.87
N PRO A 457 -11.18 -4.32 12.35
CA PRO A 457 -11.81 -3.23 13.08
C PRO A 457 -12.97 -2.55 12.34
N LEU A 458 -12.86 -2.35 11.02
CA LEU A 458 -13.93 -1.76 10.21
C LEU A 458 -15.15 -2.69 10.12
N LYS A 459 -14.92 -3.98 9.89
CA LYS A 459 -15.98 -4.99 9.82
C LYS A 459 -16.75 -5.09 11.15
N ALA A 460 -16.05 -4.97 12.28
CA ALA A 460 -16.68 -4.92 13.61
C ALA A 460 -17.60 -3.69 13.79
N LYS A 461 -17.35 -2.60 13.07
CA LYS A 461 -18.18 -1.39 13.02
C LYS A 461 -19.21 -1.41 11.89
N GLY A 462 -19.36 -2.53 11.18
CA GLY A 462 -20.27 -2.66 10.03
C GLY A 462 -19.86 -1.84 8.81
N ARG A 463 -18.58 -1.48 8.68
CA ARG A 463 -18.03 -0.72 7.54
C ARG A 463 -16.98 -1.52 6.79
N ARG A 464 -16.70 -1.11 5.55
CA ARG A 464 -15.67 -1.68 4.69
C ARG A 464 -14.79 -0.60 4.08
N LEU A 465 -13.69 -0.99 3.43
CA LEU A 465 -12.75 -0.03 2.82
C LEU A 465 -13.34 0.68 1.61
N GLU A 466 -14.21 0.00 0.86
CA GLU A 466 -14.93 0.56 -0.29
C GLU A 466 -16.00 1.60 0.07
N ASP A 467 -16.38 1.68 1.35
CA ASP A 467 -17.31 2.71 1.85
C ASP A 467 -16.61 4.07 2.08
N PHE A 468 -15.31 4.16 1.78
CA PHE A 468 -14.53 5.38 1.93
C PHE A 468 -15.05 6.50 1.02
N ASN A 469 -15.16 7.69 1.60
CA ASN A 469 -15.41 8.93 0.89
C ASN A 469 -14.70 10.08 1.63
N TYR A 470 -14.46 11.19 0.94
CA TYR A 470 -13.67 12.31 1.48
C TYR A 470 -14.31 13.04 2.67
N ASN A 471 -15.57 12.76 3.00
CA ASN A 471 -16.25 13.34 4.17
C ASN A 471 -16.12 12.45 5.42
N ASN A 472 -15.67 11.20 5.26
CA ASN A 472 -15.66 10.20 6.32
C ASN A 472 -14.32 10.17 7.07
N LYS A 473 -14.34 10.58 8.35
CA LYS A 473 -13.15 10.57 9.21
C LYS A 473 -12.85 9.21 9.84
N ASP A 474 -13.84 8.33 9.96
CA ASP A 474 -13.70 7.12 10.76
C ASP A 474 -12.76 6.10 10.09
N ILE A 475 -12.91 5.93 8.77
CA ILE A 475 -12.04 5.03 7.99
C ILE A 475 -10.61 5.56 8.00
N THR A 476 -10.43 6.86 7.79
CA THR A 476 -9.13 7.54 7.89
C THR A 476 -8.49 7.35 9.26
N ALA A 477 -9.26 7.44 10.35
CA ALA A 477 -8.75 7.25 11.70
C ALA A 477 -8.28 5.80 11.96
N GLU A 478 -8.97 4.79 11.40
CA GLU A 478 -8.51 3.40 11.48
C GLU A 478 -7.23 3.19 10.66
N ILE A 479 -7.16 3.74 9.44
CA ILE A 479 -5.95 3.67 8.60
C ILE A 479 -4.77 4.35 9.29
N TYR A 480 -5.00 5.54 9.87
CA TYR A 480 -3.99 6.26 10.64
C TYR A 480 -3.45 5.41 11.79
N ARG A 481 -4.34 4.79 12.60
CA ARG A 481 -3.94 3.94 13.72
C ARG A 481 -3.14 2.71 13.25
N ALA A 482 -3.57 2.09 12.16
CA ALA A 482 -2.88 0.93 11.59
C ALA A 482 -1.49 1.29 11.06
N LEU A 483 -1.33 2.45 10.41
CA LEU A 483 -0.02 2.95 9.99
C LEU A 483 0.87 3.30 11.18
N ASN A 484 0.33 3.99 12.19
CA ASN A 484 1.08 4.37 13.40
C ASN A 484 1.58 3.18 14.22
N THR A 485 0.92 2.02 14.10
CA THR A 485 1.32 0.75 14.74
C THR A 485 1.94 -0.24 13.75
N SER A 486 2.34 0.25 12.57
CA SER A 486 3.03 -0.55 11.57
C SER A 486 4.48 -0.75 11.98
N SER A 487 4.91 -2.01 11.95
CA SER A 487 6.28 -2.44 12.18
C SER A 487 6.48 -3.71 11.36
N PHE A 488 7.44 -3.70 10.45
CA PHE A 488 7.80 -4.84 9.62
C PHE A 488 9.21 -4.68 9.06
N GLU A 489 9.81 -5.80 8.64
CA GLU A 489 11.06 -5.79 7.88
C GLU A 489 10.77 -5.55 6.40
N GLY A 490 11.29 -4.46 5.85
CA GLY A 490 11.22 -4.10 4.43
C GLY A 490 12.57 -4.29 3.72
N VAL A 491 12.64 -3.92 2.45
CA VAL A 491 13.91 -3.94 1.69
C VAL A 491 14.87 -2.83 2.12
N SER A 492 14.31 -1.75 2.68
CA SER A 492 15.07 -0.65 3.27
C SER A 492 15.52 -0.92 4.71
N GLY A 493 15.16 -2.07 5.28
CA GLY A 493 15.41 -2.47 6.68
C GLY A 493 14.14 -2.44 7.51
N HIS A 494 14.28 -2.35 8.84
CA HIS A 494 13.12 -2.25 9.72
C HIS A 494 12.35 -0.95 9.43
N VAL A 495 11.04 -1.05 9.20
CA VAL A 495 10.15 0.08 8.90
C VAL A 495 9.23 0.30 10.08
N VAL A 496 9.46 1.38 10.81
CA VAL A 496 8.63 1.89 11.91
C VAL A 496 8.49 3.40 11.77
N PHE A 497 7.28 3.90 11.98
CA PHE A 497 7.00 5.33 12.02
C PHE A 497 7.07 5.85 13.46
N ASP A 498 7.75 6.96 13.65
CA ASP A 498 7.77 7.67 14.93
C ASP A 498 6.46 8.44 15.18
N ALA A 499 6.36 9.08 16.35
CA ALA A 499 5.20 9.90 16.71
C ALA A 499 4.98 11.08 15.75
N GLN A 500 6.00 11.51 15.01
CA GLN A 500 5.94 12.58 14.00
C GLN A 500 5.60 12.05 12.59
N GLY A 501 5.52 10.73 12.42
CA GLY A 501 5.16 10.07 11.16
C GLY A 501 6.34 9.86 10.22
N SER A 502 7.56 10.05 10.72
CA SER A 502 8.79 9.81 9.97
C SER A 502 9.33 8.42 10.25
N ARG A 503 9.95 7.81 9.25
CA ARG A 503 10.65 6.53 9.42
C ARG A 503 11.90 6.70 10.28
N MET A 504 12.10 5.77 11.21
CA MET A 504 13.37 5.61 11.94
C MET A 504 14.36 4.76 11.13
N ALA A 505 15.63 5.16 11.07
CA ALA A 505 16.67 4.46 10.33
C ALA A 505 18.06 4.64 10.97
N TRP A 506 19.03 3.82 10.57
CA TRP A 506 20.44 4.00 10.94
C TRP A 506 21.09 5.07 10.06
N THR A 507 22.00 5.83 10.65
CA THR A 507 22.85 6.78 9.89
C THR A 507 24.17 6.10 9.56
N LEU A 508 24.56 6.11 8.29
CA LEU A 508 25.88 5.73 7.81
C LEU A 508 26.82 6.95 7.88
N ILE A 509 28.06 6.71 8.27
CA ILE A 509 29.11 7.73 8.34
C ILE A 509 30.23 7.29 7.40
N GLU A 510 30.63 8.18 6.50
CA GLU A 510 31.71 7.93 5.56
C GLU A 510 32.71 9.08 5.54
N GLN A 511 33.90 8.81 4.99
CA GLN A 511 34.94 9.79 4.76
C GLN A 511 35.49 9.63 3.35
N LEU A 512 35.71 10.74 2.66
CA LEU A 512 36.44 10.72 1.39
C LEU A 512 37.93 10.51 1.67
N GLN A 513 38.49 9.40 1.16
CA GLN A 513 39.90 9.04 1.32
C GLN A 513 40.53 8.71 -0.04
N GLY A 514 41.44 9.56 -0.52
CA GLY A 514 42.10 9.40 -1.81
C GLY A 514 41.11 9.41 -2.98
N GLY A 515 40.08 10.25 -2.91
CA GLY A 515 39.04 10.36 -3.95
C GLY A 515 38.05 9.19 -4.01
N SER A 516 37.95 8.35 -2.98
CA SER A 516 36.95 7.29 -2.81
C SER A 516 36.33 7.33 -1.42
N TYR A 517 35.01 7.22 -1.32
CA TYR A 517 34.33 7.15 -0.03
C TYR A 517 34.63 5.83 0.68
N LYS A 518 34.90 5.93 1.98
CA LYS A 518 35.10 4.79 2.89
C LYS A 518 34.14 4.91 4.07
N LYS A 519 33.38 3.86 4.30
CA LYS A 519 32.51 3.71 5.48
C LYS A 519 33.36 3.68 6.74
N ILE A 520 33.09 4.57 7.69
CA ILE A 520 33.84 4.67 8.96
C ILE A 520 33.00 4.28 10.19
N GLY A 521 31.68 4.25 10.06
CA GLY A 521 30.80 3.77 11.13
C GLY A 521 29.32 3.90 10.84
N TYR A 522 28.51 3.46 11.79
CA TYR A 522 27.05 3.60 11.82
C TYR A 522 26.60 4.16 13.16
N PHE A 523 25.53 4.94 13.14
CA PHE A 523 24.87 5.43 14.36
C PHE A 523 23.41 5.00 14.39
N ASP A 524 23.03 4.28 15.44
CA ASP A 524 21.66 3.92 15.75
C ASP A 524 21.11 4.88 16.82
N MET A 525 20.26 5.81 16.39
CA MET A 525 19.63 6.79 17.28
C MET A 525 18.72 6.15 18.34
N THR A 526 18.08 5.01 18.02
CA THR A 526 17.13 4.37 18.94
C THR A 526 17.82 3.79 20.17
N LYS A 527 19.07 3.34 19.99
CA LYS A 527 19.90 2.74 21.05
C LYS A 527 20.99 3.69 21.56
N GLY A 528 21.19 4.84 20.91
CA GLY A 528 22.32 5.73 21.16
C GLY A 528 23.68 5.07 20.89
N ASN A 529 23.73 4.06 20.01
CA ASN A 529 24.92 3.24 19.80
C ASN A 529 25.69 3.70 18.55
N LEU A 530 26.99 4.01 18.73
CA LEU A 530 27.92 4.35 17.65
C LEU A 530 28.85 3.17 17.36
N SER A 531 28.59 2.46 16.27
CA SER A 531 29.47 1.42 15.75
C SER A 531 30.58 2.07 14.92
N TRP A 532 31.84 1.91 15.33
CA TRP A 532 32.99 2.56 14.69
C TRP A 532 34.00 1.55 14.15
N TYR A 533 34.44 1.71 12.91
CA TYR A 533 35.39 0.80 12.26
C TYR A 533 36.86 1.18 12.47
N GLY A 534 37.15 2.43 12.85
CA GLY A 534 38.52 2.87 13.15
C GLY A 534 39.44 2.95 11.93
N ASN A 535 38.86 3.07 10.73
CA ASN A 535 39.56 3.22 9.45
C ASN A 535 39.55 4.68 8.94
N ASP A 536 39.17 5.65 9.77
CA ASP A 536 39.27 7.08 9.46
C ASP A 536 40.72 7.54 9.34
N ARG A 537 41.02 8.35 8.31
CA ARG A 537 42.37 8.84 8.00
C ARG A 537 42.43 10.35 8.10
N TRP A 538 43.43 10.85 8.81
CA TRP A 538 43.69 12.27 8.99
C TRP A 538 45.13 12.60 8.60
N ILE A 539 45.37 13.84 8.15
CA ILE A 539 46.65 14.32 7.57
C ILE A 539 47.83 14.34 8.60
N ALA A 540 47.65 13.85 9.83
CA ALA A 540 48.74 13.58 10.76
C ALA A 540 48.45 12.37 11.68
N ARG A 541 49.45 11.50 11.88
CA ARG A 541 49.37 10.34 12.78
C ARG A 541 49.35 10.77 14.25
N ARG A 542 48.37 10.21 14.97
CA ARG A 542 48.11 10.19 16.43
C ARG A 542 47.48 11.47 17.00
N HIS A 543 46.24 11.27 17.45
CA HIS A 543 45.40 12.15 18.29
C HIS A 543 44.82 13.39 17.59
N CYS A 544 43.50 13.31 17.36
CA CYS A 544 42.62 14.45 17.12
C CYS A 544 42.61 15.36 18.36
N GLU A 545 43.65 16.18 18.51
CA GLU A 545 43.61 17.35 19.39
C GLU A 545 43.82 18.59 18.49
N MET A 546 42.79 18.95 17.72
CA MET A 546 42.61 20.34 17.32
C MET A 546 41.83 21.01 18.46
N ARG A 547 42.57 21.62 19.39
CA ARG A 547 42.01 22.52 20.41
C ARG A 547 41.69 23.87 19.81
#